data_AF-A0A653NUL9-F1
#
_entry.id   AF-A0A653NUL9-F1
#
_cell.length_a   1.000
_cell.length_b   1.000
_cell.length_c   1.000
_cell.angle_alpha   90.00
_cell.angle_beta   90.00
_cell.angle_gamma   90.00
#
_symmetry.space_group_name_H-M   'P 1'
#
loop_
_entity.id
_entity.type
_entity.pdbx_description
1 polymer ?
#
loop_
_entity_poly.entity_id
_entity_poly.type
_entity_poly.pdbx_seq_one_letter_code
_entity_poly.pdbx_strand_id
1 'polypeptide(L)'
;MFVVTPDVWTDAALTRLQAAGYKAVEVDQTVLPGARAVRRSDFRIRWFLTRLHTFVVFVVVERATEADLSAITDLAAKWAKSVKGGLPIGFQTGVAVIPVIVSSSADQAAQAAALAKPRKRFSTMAFPVIVDPARMIIATHNRTVAWGIAYMDFLADQQRIVVGAPEAPVLGTQGGRALVVAYKLLLPLLGLLVLAGVATFLLL
;
A
#
# COMPACT_ATOMS: atom_id res chain seq x y z
N MET A 1 -5.88 22.23 24.29
CA MET A 1 -6.03 21.01 23.46
C MET A 1 -5.67 21.41 22.05
N PHE A 2 -4.54 20.96 21.51
CA PHE A 2 -4.16 21.28 20.13
C PHE A 2 -4.98 20.40 19.19
N VAL A 3 -5.84 21.00 18.38
CA VAL A 3 -6.57 20.26 17.34
C VAL A 3 -5.60 20.03 16.19
N VAL A 4 -5.26 18.77 15.94
CA VAL A 4 -4.47 18.40 14.77
C VAL A 4 -5.40 18.49 13.56
N THR A 5 -5.15 19.44 12.67
CA THR A 5 -5.94 19.56 11.43
C THR A 5 -5.52 18.50 10.40
N PRO A 6 -6.39 18.15 9.44
CA PRO A 6 -6.05 17.25 8.34
C PRO A 6 -4.74 17.62 7.62
N ASP A 7 -4.50 18.92 7.37
CA ASP A 7 -3.30 19.39 6.68
C ASP A 7 -2.04 19.21 7.52
N VAL A 8 -2.06 19.61 8.79
CA VAL A 8 -0.92 19.45 9.71
C VAL A 8 -0.57 17.97 9.88
N TRP A 9 -1.59 17.11 9.99
CA TRP A 9 -1.37 15.67 10.04
C TRP A 9 -0.74 15.14 8.74
N THR A 10 -1.25 15.58 7.60
CA THR A 10 -0.76 15.19 6.27
C THR A 10 0.70 15.61 6.05
N ASP A 11 1.08 16.83 6.44
CA ASP A 11 2.45 17.32 6.36
C ASP A 11 3.40 16.50 7.24
N ALA A 12 2.97 16.14 8.45
CA ALA A 12 3.74 15.27 9.33
C ALA A 12 3.93 13.87 8.73
N ALA A 13 2.88 13.30 8.11
CA ALA A 13 2.95 12.01 7.43
C ALA A 13 3.88 12.05 6.21
N LEU A 14 3.81 13.10 5.40
CA LEU A 14 4.71 13.33 4.26
C LEU A 14 6.16 13.44 4.72
N THR A 15 6.42 14.18 5.80
CA THR A 15 7.77 14.31 6.38
C THR A 15 8.34 12.95 6.79
N ARG A 16 7.56 12.11 7.48
CA ARG A 16 7.97 10.74 7.85
C ARG A 16 8.28 9.88 6.62
N LEU A 17 7.44 9.96 5.58
CA LEU A 17 7.66 9.21 4.34
C LEU A 17 8.91 9.69 3.59
N GLN A 18 9.15 11.00 3.53
CA GLN A 18 10.36 11.57 2.93
C GLN A 18 11.61 11.13 3.68
N ALA A 19 11.58 11.15 5.01
CA ALA A 19 12.66 10.61 5.85
C ALA A 19 12.88 9.10 5.60
N ALA A 20 11.83 8.36 5.25
CA ALA A 20 11.90 6.96 4.82
C ALA A 20 12.31 6.78 3.33
N GLY A 21 12.70 7.84 2.64
CA GLY A 21 13.20 7.79 1.25
C GLY A 21 12.13 7.82 0.17
N TYR A 22 10.88 8.17 0.51
CA TYR A 22 9.88 8.46 -0.51
C TYR A 22 10.14 9.80 -1.18
N LYS A 23 9.87 9.87 -2.49
CA LYS A 23 9.99 11.10 -3.28
C LYS A 23 8.60 11.64 -3.59
N ALA A 24 8.43 12.96 -3.50
CA ALA A 24 7.22 13.62 -3.95
C ALA A 24 6.97 13.35 -5.44
N VAL A 25 5.70 13.21 -5.80
CA VAL A 25 5.24 13.01 -7.16
C VAL A 25 4.11 13.98 -7.42
N GLU A 26 4.19 14.66 -8.54
CA GLU A 26 3.10 15.52 -8.99
C GLU A 26 1.87 14.68 -9.30
N VAL A 27 0.74 15.08 -8.73
CA VAL A 27 -0.55 14.43 -8.97
C VAL A 27 -1.32 15.27 -9.96
N ASP A 28 -1.88 14.60 -10.97
CA ASP A 28 -2.81 15.22 -11.90
C ASP A 28 -4.08 15.64 -11.14
N GLN A 29 -4.19 16.95 -10.92
CA GLN A 29 -5.29 17.54 -10.15
C GLN A 29 -6.64 17.43 -10.87
N THR A 30 -6.65 17.10 -12.18
CA THR A 30 -7.90 16.81 -12.90
C THR A 30 -8.44 15.41 -12.58
N VAL A 31 -7.56 14.50 -12.12
CA VAL A 31 -7.90 13.11 -11.77
C VAL A 31 -8.14 12.96 -10.27
N LEU A 32 -7.30 13.60 -9.44
CA LEU A 32 -7.36 13.56 -7.99
C LEU A 32 -7.17 14.98 -7.42
N PRO A 33 -8.23 15.80 -7.39
CA PRO A 33 -8.15 17.18 -6.90
C PRO A 33 -7.72 17.25 -5.43
N GLY A 34 -6.80 18.17 -5.13
CA GLY A 34 -6.28 18.39 -3.78
C GLY A 34 -5.38 17.26 -3.27
N ALA A 35 -5.10 16.24 -4.09
CA ALA A 35 -4.32 15.11 -3.67
C ALA A 35 -2.82 15.42 -3.71
N ARG A 36 -2.11 14.88 -2.72
CA ARG A 36 -0.64 14.91 -2.63
C ARG A 36 -0.14 13.48 -2.61
N ALA A 37 0.91 13.19 -3.36
CA ALA A 37 1.44 11.84 -3.43
C ALA A 37 2.94 11.78 -3.31
N VAL A 38 3.40 10.64 -2.78
CA VAL A 38 4.81 10.28 -2.75
C VAL A 38 4.97 8.85 -3.26
N ARG A 39 6.13 8.56 -3.85
CA ARG A 39 6.47 7.22 -4.32
C ARG A 39 7.83 6.76 -3.85
N ARG A 40 7.97 5.45 -3.68
CA ARG A 40 9.25 4.76 -3.55
C ARG A 40 9.22 3.48 -4.38
N SER A 41 10.37 3.05 -4.85
CA SER A 41 10.52 1.76 -5.51
C SER A 41 11.51 0.91 -4.73
N ASP A 42 11.08 -0.31 -4.40
CA ASP A 42 11.86 -1.26 -3.62
C ASP A 42 12.04 -2.54 -4.45
N PHE A 43 13.27 -3.06 -4.46
CA PHE A 43 13.58 -4.37 -5.03
C PHE A 43 14.11 -5.26 -3.93
N ARG A 44 13.57 -6.48 -3.80
CA ARG A 44 14.07 -7.46 -2.82
C ARG A 44 14.10 -8.85 -3.44
N ILE A 45 15.17 -9.60 -3.21
CA ILE A 45 15.31 -10.98 -3.70
C ILE A 45 14.16 -11.86 -3.19
N ARG A 46 13.78 -11.66 -1.91
CA ARG A 46 12.63 -12.35 -1.28
C ARG A 46 11.27 -12.09 -1.96
N TRP A 47 11.21 -11.17 -2.92
CA TRP A 47 10.05 -10.89 -3.75
C TRP A 47 10.18 -11.50 -5.15
N PHE A 48 10.97 -12.57 -5.32
CA PHE A 48 11.27 -13.19 -6.62
C PHE A 48 11.84 -12.21 -7.64
N LEU A 49 12.77 -11.36 -7.19
CA LEU A 49 13.35 -10.31 -8.05
C LEU A 49 12.27 -9.36 -8.62
N THR A 50 11.13 -9.24 -7.93
CA THR A 50 10.10 -8.26 -8.29
C THR A 50 10.44 -6.91 -7.69
N ARG A 51 10.41 -5.87 -8.52
CA ARG A 51 10.43 -4.48 -8.08
C ARG A 51 9.01 -4.02 -7.75
N LEU A 52 8.79 -3.55 -6.52
CA LEU A 52 7.53 -2.99 -6.08
C LEU A 52 7.59 -1.46 -6.14
N HIS A 53 6.68 -0.84 -6.88
CA HIS A 53 6.47 0.60 -6.88
C HIS A 53 5.34 0.92 -5.90
N THR A 54 5.68 1.58 -4.80
CA THR A 54 4.73 1.94 -3.75
C THR A 54 4.40 3.41 -3.86
N PHE A 55 3.12 3.72 -3.96
CA PHE A 55 2.56 5.06 -3.95
C PHE A 55 1.76 5.25 -2.67
N VAL A 56 1.95 6.38 -2.00
CA VAL A 56 1.07 6.85 -0.93
C VAL A 56 0.40 8.10 -1.43
N VAL A 57 -0.93 8.10 -1.44
CA VAL A 57 -1.75 9.17 -2.01
C VAL A 57 -2.63 9.72 -0.92
N PHE A 58 -2.41 10.96 -0.51
CA PHE A 58 -3.20 11.66 0.49
C PHE A 58 -4.30 12.45 -0.22
N VAL A 59 -5.54 12.29 0.26
CA VAL A 59 -6.69 13.08 -0.16
C VAL A 59 -7.37 13.58 1.10
N VAL A 60 -7.48 14.91 1.23
CA VAL A 60 -8.19 15.55 2.34
C VAL A 60 -9.65 15.73 1.93
N VAL A 61 -10.57 15.23 2.76
CA VAL A 61 -12.02 15.40 2.57
C VAL A 61 -12.64 15.87 3.87
N GLU A 62 -13.71 16.65 3.82
CA GLU A 62 -14.36 17.11 5.06
C GLU A 62 -15.00 15.93 5.83
N ARG A 63 -15.71 15.08 5.09
CA ARG A 63 -16.39 13.89 5.61
C ARG A 63 -16.09 12.70 4.71
N ALA A 64 -15.53 11.63 5.28
CA ALA A 64 -15.25 10.41 4.55
C ALA A 64 -16.47 9.48 4.52
N THR A 65 -16.97 9.19 3.32
CA THR A 65 -18.03 8.20 3.08
C THR A 65 -17.48 6.90 2.48
N GLU A 66 -18.30 5.84 2.46
CA GLU A 66 -17.94 4.59 1.76
C GLU A 66 -17.76 4.81 0.25
N ALA A 67 -18.57 5.69 -0.35
CA ALA A 67 -18.45 6.04 -1.76
C ALA A 67 -17.12 6.74 -2.06
N ASP A 68 -16.71 7.69 -1.20
CA ASP A 68 -15.41 8.37 -1.32
C ASP A 68 -14.26 7.36 -1.20
N LEU A 69 -14.35 6.46 -0.22
CA LEU A 69 -13.35 5.42 -0.02
C LEU A 69 -13.17 4.57 -1.29
N SER A 70 -14.26 4.09 -1.89
CA SER A 70 -14.17 3.29 -3.12
C SER A 70 -13.66 4.11 -4.30
N ALA A 71 -14.22 5.30 -4.52
CA ALA A 71 -13.89 6.14 -5.67
C ALA A 71 -12.43 6.62 -5.62
N ILE A 72 -11.98 7.15 -4.49
CA ILE A 72 -10.59 7.61 -4.29
C ILE A 72 -9.62 6.44 -4.42
N THR A 73 -9.96 5.27 -3.87
CA THR A 73 -9.10 4.08 -4.01
C THR A 73 -8.94 3.67 -5.47
N ASP A 74 -10.02 3.69 -6.25
CA ASP A 74 -9.99 3.32 -7.67
C ASP A 74 -9.24 4.36 -8.52
N LEU A 75 -9.47 5.64 -8.27
CA LEU A 75 -8.76 6.75 -8.94
C LEU A 75 -7.26 6.72 -8.61
N ALA A 76 -6.89 6.56 -7.34
CA ALA A 76 -5.49 6.44 -6.91
C ALA A 76 -4.81 5.21 -7.52
N ALA A 77 -5.49 4.07 -7.59
CA ALA A 77 -4.95 2.88 -8.24
C ALA A 77 -4.71 3.10 -9.74
N LYS A 78 -5.68 3.71 -10.44
CA LYS A 78 -5.59 4.02 -11.87
C LYS A 78 -4.47 5.03 -12.15
N TRP A 79 -4.39 6.10 -11.36
CA TRP A 79 -3.35 7.13 -11.45
C TRP A 79 -1.96 6.55 -11.17
N ALA A 80 -1.77 5.77 -10.11
CA ALA A 80 -0.47 5.18 -9.80
C ALA A 80 0.02 4.23 -10.92
N LYS A 81 -0.91 3.51 -11.55
CA LYS A 81 -0.62 2.66 -12.71
C LYS A 81 -0.16 3.46 -13.93
N SER A 82 -0.78 4.61 -14.22
CA SER A 82 -0.33 5.47 -15.34
C SER A 82 1.02 6.14 -15.04
N VAL A 83 1.26 6.54 -13.79
CA VAL A 83 2.48 7.27 -13.37
C VAL A 83 3.70 6.36 -13.16
N LYS A 84 3.51 5.07 -12.85
CA LYS A 84 4.63 4.12 -12.65
C LYS A 84 5.70 4.22 -13.74
N GLY A 85 5.27 4.27 -15.00
CA GLY A 85 6.15 4.19 -16.17
C GLY A 85 6.92 2.87 -16.26
N GLY A 86 7.68 2.68 -17.34
CA GLY A 86 8.55 1.51 -17.56
C GLY A 86 7.80 0.23 -17.96
N LEU A 87 8.41 -0.93 -17.69
CA LEU A 87 7.90 -2.24 -18.11
C LEU A 87 6.43 -2.47 -17.69
N PRO A 88 5.63 -3.15 -18.54
CA PRO A 88 4.24 -3.49 -18.22
C PRO A 88 4.16 -4.24 -16.90
N ILE A 89 3.08 -3.99 -16.15
CA ILE A 89 2.93 -4.59 -14.82
C ILE A 89 2.75 -6.11 -14.97
N GLY A 90 3.70 -6.88 -14.42
CA GLY A 90 3.83 -8.32 -14.63
C GLY A 90 5.29 -8.78 -14.58
N PHE A 91 5.48 -10.12 -14.51
CA PHE A 91 6.70 -10.95 -14.39
C PHE A 91 7.75 -10.56 -13.34
N GLN A 92 8.11 -9.28 -13.20
CA GLN A 92 9.09 -8.75 -12.25
C GLN A 92 8.81 -7.31 -11.78
N THR A 93 7.63 -6.75 -12.07
CA THR A 93 7.24 -5.42 -11.55
C THR A 93 5.82 -5.41 -11.00
N GLY A 94 5.64 -4.86 -9.79
CA GLY A 94 4.34 -4.68 -9.13
C GLY A 94 4.06 -3.22 -8.75
N VAL A 95 2.78 -2.90 -8.55
CA VAL A 95 2.32 -1.60 -8.05
C VAL A 95 1.52 -1.81 -6.77
N ALA A 96 1.91 -1.10 -5.71
CA ALA A 96 1.14 -0.94 -4.50
C ALA A 96 0.74 0.52 -4.33
N VAL A 97 -0.48 0.73 -3.86
CA VAL A 97 -1.05 2.05 -3.57
C VAL A 97 -1.65 2.02 -2.17
N ILE A 98 -1.34 3.03 -1.38
CA ILE A 98 -1.93 3.29 -0.08
C ILE A 98 -2.68 4.62 -0.21
N PRO A 99 -3.96 4.60 -0.61
CA PRO A 99 -4.81 5.79 -0.53
C PRO A 99 -5.05 6.12 0.94
N VAL A 100 -4.75 7.34 1.34
CA VAL A 100 -4.92 7.87 2.69
C VAL A 100 -5.95 8.98 2.61
N ILE A 101 -7.16 8.67 3.08
CA ILE A 101 -8.26 9.63 3.13
C ILE A 101 -8.21 10.26 4.51
N VAL A 102 -7.77 11.52 4.55
CA VAL A 102 -7.66 12.28 5.79
C VAL A 102 -8.92 13.13 5.91
N SER A 103 -9.64 12.99 7.01
CA SER A 103 -10.94 13.62 7.18
C SER A 103 -11.13 14.23 8.55
N SER A 104 -12.03 15.20 8.65
CA SER A 104 -12.47 15.76 9.94
C SER A 104 -13.56 14.90 10.60
N SER A 105 -14.19 14.03 9.81
CA SER A 105 -15.15 13.04 10.27
C SER A 105 -15.24 11.88 9.29
N ALA A 106 -15.44 10.66 9.78
CA ALA A 106 -15.64 9.48 8.95
C ALA A 106 -16.89 8.73 9.39
N ASP A 107 -17.77 8.43 8.43
CA ASP A 107 -18.98 7.65 8.70
C ASP A 107 -18.63 6.21 9.10
N GLN A 108 -19.47 5.60 9.92
CA GLN A 108 -19.28 4.23 10.37
C GLN A 108 -19.20 3.24 9.19
N ALA A 109 -19.99 3.48 8.13
CA ALA A 109 -19.94 2.69 6.90
C ALA A 109 -18.57 2.81 6.20
N ALA A 110 -18.00 4.01 6.13
CA ALA A 110 -16.67 4.22 5.55
C ALA A 110 -15.58 3.49 6.36
N GLN A 111 -15.64 3.57 7.69
CA GLN A 111 -14.72 2.86 8.57
C GLN A 111 -14.85 1.34 8.41
N ALA A 112 -16.08 0.82 8.37
CA ALA A 112 -16.34 -0.60 8.15
C ALA A 112 -15.83 -1.07 6.77
N ALA A 113 -16.03 -0.27 5.73
CA ALA A 113 -15.52 -0.55 4.39
C ALA A 113 -13.98 -0.53 4.33
N ALA A 114 -13.32 0.35 5.10
CA ALA A 114 -11.85 0.37 5.20
C ALA A 114 -11.30 -0.86 5.93
N LEU A 115 -12.04 -1.42 6.89
CA LEU A 115 -11.69 -2.66 7.60
C LEU A 115 -11.99 -3.92 6.76
N ALA A 116 -12.92 -3.83 5.82
CA ALA A 116 -13.31 -4.94 4.95
C ALA A 116 -12.14 -5.44 4.08
N LYS A 117 -12.29 -6.64 3.51
CA LYS A 117 -11.25 -7.24 2.67
C LYS A 117 -11.01 -6.35 1.43
N PRO A 118 -9.76 -5.95 1.15
CA PRO A 118 -9.45 -5.13 -0.02
C PRO A 118 -9.89 -5.81 -1.31
N ARG A 119 -10.52 -5.03 -2.21
CA ARG A 119 -10.92 -5.50 -3.53
C ARG A 119 -9.68 -5.79 -4.37
N LYS A 120 -9.64 -6.96 -5.00
CA LYS A 120 -8.58 -7.34 -5.93
C LYS A 120 -8.69 -6.45 -7.17
N ARG A 121 -7.62 -5.72 -7.49
CA ARG A 121 -7.50 -4.95 -8.73
C ARG A 121 -6.44 -5.59 -9.61
N PHE A 122 -6.71 -5.68 -10.90
CA PHE A 122 -5.77 -6.31 -11.83
C PHE A 122 -4.45 -5.53 -11.85
N SER A 123 -3.37 -6.20 -11.44
CA SER A 123 -2.01 -5.65 -11.46
C SER A 123 -1.79 -4.43 -10.54
N THR A 124 -2.65 -4.18 -9.55
CA THR A 124 -2.42 -3.12 -8.55
C THR A 124 -2.98 -3.55 -7.21
N MET A 125 -2.16 -3.41 -6.17
CA MET A 125 -2.55 -3.69 -4.80
C MET A 125 -2.93 -2.38 -4.13
N ALA A 126 -4.18 -2.22 -3.71
CA ALA A 126 -4.64 -0.99 -3.07
C ALA A 126 -5.12 -1.29 -1.64
N PHE A 127 -4.53 -0.60 -0.66
CA PHE A 127 -4.82 -0.77 0.76
C PHE A 127 -5.20 0.58 1.35
N PRO A 128 -6.50 0.95 1.27
CA PRO A 128 -6.93 2.25 1.74
C PRO A 128 -6.83 2.37 3.26
N VAL A 129 -6.58 3.59 3.69
CA VAL A 129 -6.49 4.01 5.09
C VAL A 129 -7.38 5.25 5.24
N ILE A 130 -8.31 5.22 6.19
CA ILE A 130 -9.03 6.40 6.64
C ILE A 130 -8.34 6.91 7.91
N VAL A 131 -8.13 8.22 7.99
CA VAL A 131 -7.59 8.89 9.15
C VAL A 131 -8.50 10.06 9.53
N ASP A 132 -8.91 10.10 10.80
CA ASP A 132 -9.50 11.26 11.46
C ASP A 132 -8.52 11.73 12.53
N PRO A 133 -7.68 12.74 12.23
CA PRO A 133 -6.66 13.22 13.16
C PRO A 133 -7.26 13.86 14.42
N ALA A 134 -8.46 14.45 14.32
CA ALA A 134 -9.10 15.13 15.45
C ALA A 134 -9.62 14.13 16.48
N ARG A 135 -10.15 12.99 16.02
CA ARG A 135 -10.67 11.91 16.88
C ARG A 135 -9.69 10.76 17.09
N MET A 136 -8.50 10.86 16.51
CA MET A 136 -7.47 9.81 16.54
C MET A 136 -7.96 8.46 15.99
N ILE A 137 -8.85 8.48 15.00
CA ILE A 137 -9.38 7.27 14.36
C ILE A 137 -8.50 6.94 13.17
N ILE A 138 -8.05 5.69 13.11
CA ILE A 138 -7.37 5.11 11.94
C ILE A 138 -8.10 3.82 11.60
N ALA A 139 -8.64 3.74 10.37
CA ALA A 139 -9.32 2.55 9.88
C ALA A 139 -8.63 2.03 8.62
N THR A 140 -8.14 0.80 8.66
CA THR A 140 -7.56 0.09 7.52
C THR A 140 -7.67 -1.41 7.73
N HIS A 141 -7.65 -2.17 6.63
CA HIS A 141 -7.74 -3.61 6.69
C HIS A 141 -6.61 -4.19 7.53
N ASN A 142 -6.92 -4.95 8.57
CA ASN A 142 -5.95 -5.44 9.55
C ASN A 142 -5.74 -6.96 9.52
N ARG A 143 -6.15 -7.62 8.43
CA ARG A 143 -5.94 -9.05 8.21
C ARG A 143 -5.00 -9.31 7.04
N THR A 144 -4.55 -10.56 6.95
CA THR A 144 -3.67 -10.98 5.86
C THR A 144 -4.44 -11.17 4.58
N VAL A 145 -3.93 -10.59 3.50
CA VAL A 145 -4.47 -10.75 2.15
C VAL A 145 -3.61 -11.75 1.41
N ALA A 146 -4.23 -12.81 0.88
CA ALA A 146 -3.50 -13.91 0.23
C ALA A 146 -2.76 -13.45 -1.03
N TRP A 147 -3.35 -12.53 -1.81
CA TRP A 147 -2.68 -11.92 -2.94
C TRP A 147 -1.74 -10.81 -2.44
N GLY A 148 -0.48 -10.83 -2.88
CA GLY A 148 0.54 -9.89 -2.42
C GLY A 148 1.23 -10.29 -1.12
N ILE A 149 1.08 -11.54 -0.66
CA ILE A 149 1.64 -12.03 0.62
C ILE A 149 3.14 -11.76 0.79
N ALA A 150 3.90 -11.80 -0.31
CA ALA A 150 5.32 -11.49 -0.35
C ALA A 150 5.66 -10.07 0.16
N TYR A 151 4.73 -9.13 0.00
CA TYR A 151 4.91 -7.70 0.30
C TYR A 151 4.25 -7.25 1.60
N MET A 152 3.49 -8.12 2.27
CA MET A 152 2.59 -7.73 3.36
C MET A 152 3.32 -7.08 4.54
N ASP A 153 4.42 -7.67 5.02
CA ASP A 153 5.22 -7.09 6.11
C ASP A 153 5.72 -5.69 5.75
N PHE A 154 6.20 -5.55 4.52
CA PHE A 154 6.69 -4.28 4.01
C PHE A 154 5.58 -3.23 3.91
N LEU A 155 4.40 -3.61 3.38
CA LEU A 155 3.27 -2.70 3.24
C LEU A 155 2.68 -2.30 4.60
N ALA A 156 2.67 -3.23 5.57
CA ALA A 156 2.34 -2.91 6.95
C ALA A 156 3.32 -1.89 7.54
N ASP A 157 4.63 -2.06 7.31
CA ASP A 157 5.63 -1.07 7.71
C ASP A 157 5.41 0.29 7.04
N GLN A 158 5.00 0.30 5.77
CA GLN A 158 4.68 1.56 5.08
C GLN A 158 3.48 2.26 5.72
N GLN A 159 2.42 1.52 6.06
CA GLN A 159 1.28 2.07 6.78
C GLN A 159 1.67 2.59 8.18
N ARG A 160 2.58 1.93 8.90
CA ARG A 160 3.10 2.43 10.19
C ARG A 160 3.81 3.78 10.03
N ILE A 161 4.60 3.95 8.97
CA ILE A 161 5.28 5.23 8.68
C ILE A 161 4.25 6.32 8.36
N VAL A 162 3.25 6.01 7.53
CA VAL A 162 2.14 6.93 7.20
C VAL A 162 1.48 7.41 8.48
N VAL A 163 1.04 6.46 9.32
CA VAL A 163 0.22 6.74 10.48
C VAL A 163 1.02 7.38 11.61
N GLY A 164 2.28 6.99 11.80
CA GLY A 164 3.17 7.55 12.82
C GLY A 164 2.83 7.16 14.26
N ALA A 165 1.92 6.19 14.46
CA ALA A 165 1.54 5.68 15.77
C ALA A 165 1.84 4.17 15.85
N PRO A 166 2.67 3.70 16.82
CA PRO A 166 3.10 2.31 16.91
C PRO A 166 1.95 1.30 17.05
N GLU A 167 0.92 1.68 17.81
CA GLU A 167 -0.23 0.83 18.15
C GLU A 167 -1.39 0.91 17.14
N ALA A 168 -1.25 1.74 16.10
CA ALA A 168 -2.33 1.90 15.14
C ALA A 168 -2.57 0.61 14.36
N PRO A 169 -3.85 0.31 14.03
CA PRO A 169 -4.15 -0.80 13.15
C PRO A 169 -3.48 -0.57 11.80
N VAL A 170 -2.76 -1.59 11.34
CA VAL A 170 -2.16 -1.65 10.02
C VAL A 170 -2.46 -3.01 9.40
N LEU A 171 -2.10 -3.15 8.14
CA LEU A 171 -2.23 -4.37 7.37
C LEU A 171 -1.72 -5.59 8.14
N GLY A 172 -2.61 -6.57 8.30
CA GLY A 172 -2.35 -7.72 9.16
C GLY A 172 -1.35 -8.69 8.54
N THR A 173 -0.30 -9.01 9.28
CA THR A 173 0.70 -10.01 8.89
C THR A 173 0.51 -11.35 9.62
N GLN A 174 -0.34 -11.37 10.65
CA GLN A 174 -0.48 -12.50 11.57
C GLN A 174 -1.40 -13.63 11.07
N GLY A 175 -2.43 -13.31 10.26
CA GLY A 175 -3.47 -14.25 9.83
C GLY A 175 -3.04 -15.23 8.73
N GLY A 176 -1.84 -15.05 8.15
CA GLY A 176 -1.33 -15.87 7.07
C GLY A 176 -0.17 -16.78 7.44
N ARG A 177 0.18 -17.00 8.71
CA ARG A 177 1.40 -17.73 9.11
C ARG A 177 1.64 -19.03 8.34
N ALA A 178 0.63 -19.90 8.19
CA ALA A 178 0.75 -21.13 7.42
C ALA A 178 1.04 -20.87 5.92
N LEU A 179 0.38 -19.86 5.34
CA LEU A 179 0.54 -19.44 3.95
C LEU A 179 1.89 -18.74 3.72
N VAL A 180 2.38 -17.97 4.70
CA VAL A 180 3.71 -17.34 4.72
C VAL A 180 4.78 -18.41 4.87
N VAL A 181 4.59 -19.42 5.72
CA VAL A 181 5.51 -20.55 5.90
C VAL A 181 5.56 -21.39 4.62
N ALA A 182 4.41 -21.75 4.05
CA ALA A 182 4.34 -22.45 2.77
C ALA A 182 5.02 -21.64 1.65
N TYR A 183 4.76 -20.33 1.57
CA TYR A 183 5.43 -19.41 0.65
C TYR A 183 6.96 -19.41 0.86
N LYS A 184 7.43 -19.32 2.10
CA LYS A 184 8.86 -19.33 2.45
C LYS A 184 9.54 -20.68 2.15
N LEU A 185 8.81 -21.80 2.23
CA LEU A 185 9.33 -23.14 1.92
C LEU A 185 9.34 -23.43 0.42
N LEU A 186 8.33 -22.98 -0.32
CA LEU A 186 8.26 -23.14 -1.79
C LEU A 186 9.31 -22.30 -2.52
N LEU A 187 9.66 -21.12 -1.99
CA LEU A 187 10.61 -20.19 -2.60
C LEU A 187 12.00 -20.80 -2.87
N PRO A 188 12.70 -21.44 -1.90
CA PRO A 188 13.99 -22.08 -2.16
C PRO A 188 13.86 -23.32 -3.05
N LEU A 189 12.76 -24.08 -2.97
CA LEU A 189 12.52 -25.24 -3.82
C LEU A 189 12.42 -24.86 -5.30
N LEU A 190 11.69 -23.78 -5.62
CA LEU A 190 11.62 -23.23 -6.97
C LEU A 190 12.99 -22.71 -7.45
N GLY A 191 13.76 -22.06 -6.56
CA GLY A 191 15.12 -21.63 -6.87
C GLY A 191 16.06 -22.79 -7.20
N LEU A 192 15.99 -23.89 -6.42
CA LEU A 192 16.76 -25.10 -6.65
C LEU A 192 16.38 -25.79 -7.97
N LEU A 193 15.10 -25.84 -8.31
CA LEU A 193 14.64 -26.40 -9.59
C LEU A 193 15.15 -25.61 -10.80
N VAL A 194 15.16 -24.27 -10.72
CA VAL A 194 15.73 -23.42 -11.79
C VAL A 194 17.24 -23.65 -11.91
N LEU A 195 17.97 -23.70 -10.80
CA LEU A 195 19.42 -23.97 -10.81
C LEU A 195 19.75 -25.35 -11.37
N ALA A 196 18.98 -26.38 -11.00
CA ALA A 196 19.12 -27.73 -11.55
C ALA A 196 18.87 -27.74 -13.07
N GLY A 197 17.82 -27.05 -13.55
CA GLY A 197 17.54 -26.93 -14.98
C GLY A 197 18.67 -26.24 -15.77
N VAL A 198 19.23 -25.16 -15.22
CA VAL A 198 20.37 -24.46 -15.83
C VAL A 198 21.63 -25.34 -15.86
N ALA A 199 21.91 -26.07 -14.77
CA ALA A 199 23.04 -26.99 -14.72
C ALA A 199 22.91 -28.11 -15.76
N THR A 200 21.71 -28.70 -15.90
CA THR A 200 21.44 -29.72 -16.92
C THR A 200 21.59 -29.17 -18.33
N PHE A 201 21.17 -27.92 -18.59
CA PHE A 201 21.32 -27.28 -19.89
C PHE A 201 22.78 -26.95 -20.25
N LEU A 202 23.61 -26.59 -19.26
CA LEU A 202 25.04 -26.31 -19.48
C LEU A 202 25.90 -27.57 -19.64
N LEU A 203 25.36 -28.74 -19.28
CA LEU A 203 26.02 -30.04 -19.43
C LEU A 203 25.61 -30.78 -20.72
N LEU A 204 24.71 -30.20 -21.53
CA LEU A 204 24.29 -30.66 -22.86
C LEU A 204 24.99 -29.84 -23.94
#